data_AF-A0A352WVU6-F1
#
_entry.id   AF-A0A352WVU6-F1
#
_cell.length_a   1.000
_cell.length_b   1.000
_cell.length_c   1.000
_cell.angle_alpha   90.00
_cell.angle_beta   90.00
_cell.angle_gamma   90.00
#
_symmetry.space_group_name_H-M   'P 1'
#
loop_
_entity.id
_entity.type
_entity.pdbx_description
1 polymer ?
#
loop_
_entity_poly.entity_id
_entity_poly.type
_entity_poly.pdbx_seq_one_letter_code
_entity_poly.pdbx_strand_id
1 'polypeptide(L)'
;IDRGGGAVRCSDAGEPKGTAGMPVLEVLKREELFGVVCVVSRWFGGILLGAGGLVRAYAHCAKLAVDEAGVEILYPWRKLAFSVSYALYERILYDLPRMGVEIVHTSFA
;
A
#
# COMPACT_ATOMS: atom_id res chain seq x y z
N ILE A 1 -0.28 -12.03 6.44
CA ILE A 1 0.83 -11.62 5.53
C ILE A 1 0.71 -12.51 4.29
N ASP A 2 0.62 -11.88 3.11
CA ASP A 2 0.43 -12.42 1.76
C ASP A 2 -1.02 -12.57 1.22
N ARG A 3 -1.47 -11.54 0.50
CA ARG A 3 -2.48 -11.62 -0.59
C ARG A 3 -1.91 -11.03 -1.90
N GLY A 4 -0.61 -11.21 -2.10
CA GLY A 4 0.20 -10.61 -3.15
C GLY A 4 1.56 -10.29 -2.56
N GLY A 5 2.56 -11.14 -2.79
CA GLY A 5 3.91 -11.11 -2.20
C GLY A 5 4.72 -9.86 -2.53
N GLY A 6 4.25 -8.68 -2.09
CA GLY A 6 4.97 -7.43 -2.14
C GLY A 6 6.13 -7.44 -1.16
N ALA A 7 7.27 -6.88 -1.57
CA ALA A 7 8.43 -6.78 -0.71
C ALA A 7 8.12 -5.88 0.51
N VAL A 8 8.26 -6.44 1.71
CA VAL A 8 8.17 -5.68 2.96
C VAL A 8 9.58 -5.26 3.35
N ARG A 9 9.79 -3.94 3.53
CA ARG A 9 11.07 -3.36 3.94
C ARG A 9 10.85 -2.30 5.00
N CYS A 10 11.82 -2.17 5.90
CA CYS A 10 11.92 -1.07 6.86
C CYS A 10 13.40 -0.67 7.01
N SER A 11 13.64 0.56 7.46
CA SER A 11 14.98 1.09 7.73
C SER A 11 14.95 1.92 9.00
N ASP A 12 15.98 1.82 9.83
CA ASP A 12 16.15 2.66 11.02
C ASP A 12 16.82 4.01 10.69
N ALA A 13 17.28 4.23 9.45
CA ALA A 13 17.81 5.51 8.96
C ALA A 13 18.86 6.18 9.87
N GLY A 14 19.73 5.39 10.52
CA GLY A 14 20.78 5.87 11.41
C GLY A 14 20.41 5.87 12.90
N GLU A 15 19.15 5.61 13.24
CA GLU A 15 18.73 5.30 14.62
C GLU A 15 19.30 3.94 15.07
N PRO A 16 19.36 3.69 16.39
CA PRO A 16 19.72 2.37 16.90
C PRO A 16 18.86 1.27 16.28
N LYS A 17 19.51 0.15 15.94
CA LYS A 17 18.89 -0.95 15.20
C LYS A 17 17.59 -1.43 15.87
N GLY A 18 16.52 -1.51 15.09
CA GLY A 18 15.20 -1.97 15.53
C GLY A 18 14.38 -0.96 16.32
N THR A 19 14.83 0.30 16.45
CA THR A 19 14.14 1.30 17.27
C THR A 19 13.26 2.28 16.49
N ALA A 20 13.34 2.27 15.16
CA ALA A 20 12.58 3.20 14.32
C ALA A 20 11.78 2.48 13.23
N GLY A 21 12.45 1.79 12.31
CA GLY A 21 11.81 1.20 11.14
C GLY A 21 10.86 0.04 11.48
N MET A 22 11.28 -0.85 12.37
CA MET A 22 10.45 -2.00 12.77
C MET A 22 9.18 -1.58 13.53
N PRO A 23 9.23 -0.67 14.53
CA PRO A 23 8.03 -0.15 15.19
C PRO A 23 7.00 0.46 14.24
N VAL A 24 7.43 1.25 13.25
CA VAL A 24 6.54 1.79 12.22
C VAL A 24 5.89 0.67 11.41
N LEU A 25 6.67 -0.31 10.97
CA LEU A 25 6.18 -1.44 10.19
C LEU A 25 5.18 -2.31 10.98
N GLU A 26 5.42 -2.51 12.27
CA GLU A 26 4.49 -3.27 13.13
C GLU A 26 3.13 -2.60 13.23
N VAL A 27 3.08 -1.27 13.29
CA VAL A 27 1.82 -0.50 13.25
C VAL A 27 1.10 -0.75 11.94
N LEU A 28 1.77 -0.56 10.80
CA LEU A 28 1.15 -0.78 9.48
C LEU A 28 0.60 -2.21 9.32
N LYS A 29 1.32 -3.21 9.85
CA LYS A 29 0.88 -4.61 9.84
C LYS A 29 -0.34 -4.84 10.73
N ARG A 30 -0.36 -4.24 11.92
CA ARG A 30 -1.48 -4.36 12.86
C ARG A 30 -2.75 -3.72 12.32
N GLU A 31 -2.61 -2.62 11.59
CA GLU A 31 -3.71 -1.93 10.90
C GLU A 31 -4.06 -2.58 9.55
N GLU A 32 -3.45 -3.72 9.23
CA GLU A 32 -3.68 -4.50 8.00
C GLU A 32 -3.55 -3.67 6.71
N LEU A 33 -2.59 -2.75 6.67
CA LEU A 33 -2.38 -1.87 5.53
C LEU A 33 -1.48 -2.51 4.47
N PHE A 34 -1.83 -2.28 3.20
CA PHE A 34 -1.11 -2.80 2.03
C PHE A 34 -0.89 -1.70 0.99
N GLY A 35 0.20 -1.78 0.24
CA GLY A 35 0.51 -0.80 -0.82
C GLY A 35 0.86 0.60 -0.29
N VAL A 36 1.23 0.71 0.98
CA VAL A 36 1.55 1.98 1.66
C VAL A 36 3.04 2.13 1.92
N VAL A 37 3.49 3.38 2.02
CA VAL A 37 4.83 3.76 2.51
C VAL A 37 4.65 4.77 3.62
N CYS A 38 5.29 4.55 4.77
CA CYS A 38 5.30 5.49 5.89
C CYS A 38 6.72 5.99 6.14
N VAL A 39 6.88 7.31 6.25
CA VAL A 39 8.16 7.97 6.52
C VAL A 39 7.98 8.82 7.77
N VAL A 40 8.86 8.62 8.75
CA VAL A 40 8.86 9.39 10.00
C VAL A 40 10.13 10.21 10.07
N SER A 41 9.97 11.54 10.12
CA SER A 41 11.07 12.49 10.31
C SER A 41 11.24 12.80 11.78
N ARG A 42 12.45 12.63 12.31
CA ARG A 42 12.79 12.92 13.71
C ARG A 42 13.90 13.96 13.79
N TRP A 43 13.72 14.93 14.67
CA TRP A 43 14.73 15.93 15.03
C TRP A 43 15.17 15.72 16.48
N PHE A 44 16.48 15.81 16.76
CA PHE A 44 17.00 15.62 18.12
C PHE A 44 16.66 16.83 19.01
N GLY A 45 15.97 16.58 20.12
CA GLY A 45 15.47 17.62 21.03
C GLY A 45 16.38 17.95 22.22
N GLY A 46 17.65 17.54 22.21
CA GLY A 46 18.60 17.81 23.31
C GLY A 46 18.64 16.77 24.43
N ILE A 47 17.68 15.83 24.47
CA ILE A 47 17.64 14.74 25.45
C ILE A 47 17.48 13.40 24.73
N LEU A 48 18.24 12.39 25.17
CA LEU A 48 18.16 11.03 24.66
C LEU A 48 16.91 10.32 25.21
N LEU A 49 16.11 9.73 24.34
CA LEU A 49 14.90 8.97 24.71
C LEU A 49 15.20 7.53 25.16
N GLY A 50 16.41 7.04 24.86
CA GLY A 50 16.75 5.61 24.97
C GLY A 50 15.97 4.74 23.97
N ALA A 51 16.38 3.47 23.83
CA ALA A 51 15.82 2.56 22.84
C ALA A 51 14.29 2.38 22.99
N GLY A 52 13.81 2.18 24.22
CA GLY A 52 12.38 2.02 24.48
C GLY A 52 11.56 3.29 24.23
N GLY A 53 12.15 4.47 24.44
CA GLY A 53 11.51 5.75 24.14
C GLY A 53 11.39 5.99 22.63
N LEU A 54 12.43 5.64 21.85
CA LEU A 54 12.42 5.70 20.40
C LEU A 54 11.35 4.77 19.81
N VAL A 55 11.32 3.51 20.23
CA VAL A 55 10.32 2.53 19.77
C VAL A 55 8.90 3.07 19.94
N ARG A 56 8.59 3.59 21.14
CA ARG A 56 7.26 4.17 21.41
C ARG A 56 6.98 5.41 20.57
N ALA A 57 7.96 6.30 20.40
CA ALA A 57 7.77 7.52 19.63
C ALA A 57 7.49 7.24 18.15
N TYR A 58 8.27 6.35 17.52
CA TYR A 58 8.10 5.97 16.12
C TYR A 58 6.78 5.24 15.86
N ALA A 59 6.44 4.25 16.70
CA ALA A 59 5.16 3.55 16.59
C ALA A 59 3.97 4.51 16.78
N HIS A 60 4.03 5.38 17.80
CA HIS A 60 2.95 6.33 18.07
C HIS A 60 2.76 7.32 16.93
N CYS A 61 3.86 7.86 16.37
CA CYS A 61 3.80 8.77 15.22
C CYS A 61 3.18 8.10 13.99
N ALA A 62 3.58 6.86 13.68
CA ALA A 62 2.99 6.10 12.59
C ALA A 62 1.49 5.86 12.78
N LYS A 63 1.05 5.53 14.01
CA LYS A 63 -0.37 5.31 14.30
C LYS A 63 -1.19 6.58 14.10
N LEU A 64 -0.73 7.71 14.62
CA LEU A 64 -1.40 9.00 14.40
C LEU A 64 -1.52 9.36 12.91
N ALA A 65 -0.44 9.11 12.14
CA ALA A 65 -0.46 9.37 10.71
C ALA A 65 -1.46 8.46 9.95
N VAL A 66 -1.56 7.19 10.34
CA VAL A 66 -2.54 6.25 9.76
C VAL A 66 -3.96 6.67 10.10
N ASP A 67 -4.23 7.04 11.36
CA ASP A 67 -5.55 7.44 11.81
C ASP A 67 -6.05 8.69 11.07
N GLU A 68 -5.15 9.65 10.82
CA GLU A 68 -5.47 10.87 10.08
C GLU A 68 -5.58 10.63 8.56
N ALA A 69 -4.74 9.76 7.98
CA ALA A 69 -4.77 9.48 6.55
C ALA A 69 -6.06 8.76 6.10
N GLY A 70 -6.69 8.01 7.00
CA GLY A 70 -7.83 7.15 6.68
C GLY A 70 -7.41 5.89 5.92
N VAL A 71 -8.35 4.94 5.83
CA VAL A 71 -8.13 3.64 5.20
C VAL A 71 -9.24 3.37 4.20
N GLU A 72 -8.85 3.02 2.98
CA GLU A 72 -9.77 2.69 1.89
C GLU A 72 -9.58 1.25 1.41
N ILE A 73 -10.67 0.63 0.96
CA ILE A 73 -10.65 -0.76 0.50
C ILE A 73 -10.18 -0.80 -0.96
N LEU A 74 -9.09 -1.53 -1.21
CA LEU A 74 -8.59 -1.79 -2.56
C LEU A 74 -9.17 -3.10 -3.11
N TYR A 75 -9.85 -3.02 -4.26
CA TYR A 75 -10.29 -4.20 -5.01
C TYR A 75 -9.31 -4.53 -6.14
N PRO A 76 -8.71 -5.73 -6.17
CA PRO A 76 -7.78 -6.10 -7.23
C PRO A 76 -8.52 -6.33 -8.55
N TRP A 77 -8.03 -5.69 -9.61
CA TRP A 77 -8.52 -5.92 -10.96
C TRP A 77 -7.91 -7.19 -11.55
N ARG A 78 -8.67 -7.91 -12.38
CA ARG A 78 -8.16 -9.04 -13.18
C ARG A 78 -8.19 -8.70 -14.65
N LYS A 79 -7.06 -8.90 -15.33
CA LYS A 79 -6.99 -8.80 -16.78
C LYS A 79 -7.56 -10.07 -17.41
N LEU A 80 -8.50 -9.90 -18.33
CA LEU A 80 -9.08 -10.98 -19.12
C LEU A 80 -8.78 -10.73 -20.59
N ALA A 81 -8.54 -11.81 -21.33
CA ALA A 81 -8.33 -11.77 -22.78
C ALA A 81 -9.24 -12.82 -23.42
N PHE A 82 -9.98 -12.41 -24.45
CA PHE A 82 -10.88 -13.26 -25.20
C PHE A 82 -11.01 -12.74 -26.63
N SER A 83 -11.33 -13.62 -27.57
CA SER A 83 -11.60 -13.28 -28.97
C SER A 83 -13.10 -13.24 -29.22
N VAL A 84 -13.52 -12.37 -30.14
CA VAL A 84 -14.93 -12.23 -30.54
C VAL A 84 -15.03 -12.05 -32.04
N SER A 85 -16.18 -12.42 -32.60
CA SER A 85 -16.46 -12.12 -33.99
C SER A 85 -16.56 -10.61 -34.21
N TYR A 86 -16.18 -10.15 -35.40
CA TYR A 86 -16.27 -8.74 -35.76
C TYR A 86 -17.70 -8.19 -35.64
N ALA A 87 -18.71 -9.04 -35.86
CA ALA A 87 -20.12 -8.68 -35.69
C ALA A 87 -20.49 -8.28 -34.24
N LEU A 88 -19.77 -8.77 -33.23
CA LEU A 88 -20.00 -8.46 -31.81
C LEU A 88 -19.09 -7.34 -31.30
N TYR A 89 -18.13 -6.88 -32.10
CA TYR A 89 -17.09 -5.94 -31.67
C TYR A 89 -17.67 -4.64 -31.11
N GLU A 90 -18.52 -3.96 -31.90
CA GLU A 90 -19.17 -2.71 -31.49
C GLU A 90 -20.03 -2.88 -30.23
N ARG A 91 -20.74 -4.00 -30.13
CA ARG A 91 -21.57 -4.30 -28.96
C ARG A 91 -20.72 -4.44 -27.70
N ILE A 92 -19.58 -5.10 -27.79
CA ILE A 92 -18.69 -5.34 -26.65
C ILE A 92 -17.98 -4.06 -26.22
N LEU A 93 -17.55 -3.23 -27.17
CA LEU A 93 -17.03 -1.89 -26.86
C LEU A 93 -18.06 -1.03 -26.10
N TYR A 94 -19.35 -1.19 -26.42
CA TYR A 94 -20.43 -0.48 -25.76
C TYR A 94 -20.80 -1.06 -24.38
N ASP A 95 -20.91 -2.39 -24.27
CA ASP A 95 -21.43 -3.07 -23.08
C ASP A 95 -20.40 -3.14 -21.94
N LEU A 96 -19.12 -3.41 -22.22
CA LEU A 96 -18.10 -3.63 -21.18
C LEU A 96 -17.88 -2.46 -20.23
N PRO A 97 -17.71 -1.20 -20.69
CA PRO A 97 -17.53 -0.06 -19.79
C PRO A 97 -18.74 0.15 -18.87
N ARG A 98 -19.95 -0.15 -19.35
CA ARG A 98 -21.20 -0.03 -18.56
C ARG A 98 -21.30 -1.09 -17.47
N MET A 99 -20.55 -2.18 -17.59
CA MET A 99 -20.42 -3.22 -16.57
C MET A 99 -19.25 -2.97 -15.61
N GLY A 100 -18.56 -1.82 -15.72
CA GLY A 100 -17.38 -1.51 -14.92
C GLY A 100 -16.10 -2.23 -15.39
N VAL A 101 -16.07 -2.70 -16.64
CA VAL A 101 -14.89 -3.34 -17.23
C VAL A 101 -14.15 -2.34 -18.11
N GLU A 102 -12.85 -2.20 -17.87
CA GLU A 102 -11.96 -1.36 -18.67
C GLU A 102 -11.32 -2.15 -19.81
N ILE A 103 -11.36 -1.59 -21.03
CA ILE A 103 -10.70 -2.18 -22.20
C ILE A 103 -9.27 -1.65 -22.26
N VAL A 104 -8.30 -2.49 -21.90
CA VAL A 104 -6.88 -2.12 -21.83
C VAL A 104 -6.18 -2.20 -23.18
N HIS A 105 -6.58 -3.16 -24.02
CA HIS A 105 -5.93 -3.42 -25.30
C HIS A 105 -6.87 -4.16 -26.26
N THR A 106 -6.77 -3.85 -27.55
CA THR A 106 -7.50 -4.51 -28.63
C THR A 106 -6.53 -4.85 -29.76
N SER A 107 -6.61 -6.05 -30.30
CA SER A 107 -5.87 -6.49 -31.49
C SER A 107 -6.80 -7.14 -32.50
N PHE A 108 -6.50 -6.97 -33.78
CA PHE A 108 -7.24 -7.58 -34.89
C PHE A 108 -6.33 -8.59 -35.59
N ALA A 109 -6.89 -9.76 -35.89
CA ALA A 109 -6.24 -10.87 -36.59
C ALA A 109 -7.01 -11.20 -37.87
#